data_AF-A0A820K4R9-F1
#
_entry.id   AF-A0A820K4R9-F1
#
_cell.length_a   1.000
_cell.length_b   1.000
_cell.length_c   1.000
_cell.angle_alpha   90.00
_cell.angle_beta   90.00
_cell.angle_gamma   90.00
#
_symmetry.space_group_name_H-M   'P 1'
#
loop_
_entity.id
_entity.type
_entity.pdbx_description
1 polymer ?
#
loop_
_entity_poly.entity_id
_entity_poly.type
_entity_poly.pdbx_seq_one_letter_code
_entity_poly.pdbx_strand_id
1 'polypeptide(L)'
;MINPILEKTTTTTTTSINIEYLREIAILIHQLECIDLDILLWTTYLRSGTGTLKPQATASTLLLWPLEVKQRMIDRGQTTASDPNEIDHASCLSYVQRVLQKFRNQTEHYQAQLKGRKKRLNN
;
A
#
# COMPACT_ATOMS: atom_id res chain seq x y z
N MET A 1 -38.54 -44.34 -22.67
CA MET A 1 -38.08 -44.10 -21.29
C MET A 1 -36.98 -43.05 -21.35
N ILE A 2 -37.25 -41.85 -20.84
CA ILE A 2 -36.34 -40.70 -20.86
C ILE A 2 -35.85 -40.51 -19.42
N ASN A 3 -34.53 -40.54 -19.20
CA ASN A 3 -33.90 -40.18 -17.93
C ASN A 3 -33.78 -38.65 -17.82
N PRO A 4 -34.33 -38.00 -16.79
CA PRO A 4 -34.12 -36.58 -16.55
C PRO A 4 -33.30 -36.39 -15.27
N ILE A 5 -31.98 -36.52 -15.34
CA ILE A 5 -31.09 -36.04 -14.28
C ILE A 5 -29.83 -35.47 -14.93
N LEU A 6 -29.90 -34.25 -15.48
CA LEU A 6 -28.68 -33.51 -15.83
C LEU A 6 -28.89 -32.00 -15.96
N GLU A 7 -29.57 -31.33 -15.01
CA GLU A 7 -29.76 -29.86 -15.13
C GLU A 7 -29.52 -29.03 -13.86
N LYS A 8 -29.12 -29.62 -12.72
CA LYS A 8 -28.98 -28.84 -11.46
C LYS A 8 -27.56 -28.50 -11.00
N THR A 9 -26.51 -28.95 -11.69
CA THR A 9 -25.12 -28.72 -11.25
C THR A 9 -24.44 -27.50 -11.88
N THR A 10 -24.98 -26.96 -12.99
CA THR A 10 -24.32 -25.89 -13.73
C THR A 10 -24.54 -24.51 -13.10
N THR A 11 -25.74 -24.23 -12.56
CA THR A 11 -26.12 -22.92 -12.01
C THR A 11 -25.41 -22.56 -10.70
N THR A 12 -25.20 -23.53 -9.81
CA THR A 12 -24.52 -23.30 -8.52
C THR A 12 -23.04 -22.99 -8.70
N THR A 13 -22.39 -23.63 -9.68
CA THR A 13 -20.95 -23.47 -9.95
C THR A 13 -20.66 -22.10 -10.57
N THR A 14 -21.48 -21.66 -11.53
CA THR A 14 -21.36 -20.32 -12.14
C THR A 14 -21.60 -19.19 -11.15
N THR A 15 -22.54 -19.36 -10.21
CA THR A 15 -22.83 -18.37 -9.17
C THR A 15 -21.70 -18.27 -8.14
N SER A 16 -21.12 -19.41 -7.74
CA SER A 16 -19.94 -19.47 -6.86
C SER A 16 -18.71 -18.79 -7.48
N ILE A 17 -18.45 -19.05 -8.78
CA ILE A 17 -17.38 -18.39 -9.55
C ILE A 17 -17.58 -16.87 -9.58
N ASN A 18 -18.82 -16.40 -9.71
CA ASN A 18 -19.14 -14.97 -9.74
C ASN A 18 -18.91 -14.31 -8.36
N ILE A 19 -19.26 -14.99 -7.27
CA ILE A 19 -19.02 -14.49 -5.90
C ILE A 19 -17.52 -14.41 -5.60
N GLU A 20 -16.74 -15.43 -5.96
CA GLU A 20 -15.29 -15.44 -5.72
C GLU A 20 -14.59 -14.35 -6.53
N TYR A 21 -15.06 -14.11 -7.76
CA TYR A 21 -14.57 -13.02 -8.59
C TYR A 21 -14.86 -11.63 -8.01
N LEU A 22 -16.05 -11.43 -7.43
CA LEU A 22 -16.40 -10.19 -6.73
C LEU A 22 -15.57 -10.00 -5.46
N ARG A 23 -15.30 -11.07 -4.70
CA ARG A 23 -14.40 -11.03 -3.53
C ARG A 23 -12.99 -10.61 -3.93
N GLU A 24 -12.47 -11.21 -4.99
CA GLU A 24 -11.18 -10.86 -5.58
C GLU A 24 -11.07 -9.39 -5.98
N ILE A 25 -12.14 -8.80 -6.52
CA ILE A 25 -12.23 -7.37 -6.82
C ILE A 25 -12.26 -6.53 -5.54
N ALA A 26 -13.07 -6.93 -4.56
CA ALA A 26 -13.19 -6.21 -3.28
C ALA A 26 -11.85 -6.18 -2.53
N ILE A 27 -11.11 -7.29 -2.52
CA ILE A 27 -9.76 -7.37 -1.92
C ILE A 27 -8.81 -6.38 -2.61
N LEU A 28 -8.82 -6.30 -3.95
CA LEU A 28 -7.98 -5.35 -4.68
C LEU A 28 -8.33 -3.89 -4.37
N ILE A 29 -9.62 -3.56 -4.25
CA ILE A 29 -10.07 -2.20 -3.89
C ILE A 29 -9.58 -1.85 -2.49
N HIS A 30 -9.78 -2.74 -1.52
CA HIS A 30 -9.33 -2.53 -0.15
C HIS A 30 -7.81 -2.36 -0.06
N GLN A 31 -7.03 -3.14 -0.82
CA GLN A 31 -5.58 -3.01 -0.89
C GLN A 31 -5.14 -1.66 -1.47
N LEU A 32 -5.84 -1.17 -2.50
CA LEU A 32 -5.58 0.16 -3.08
C LEU A 32 -5.85 1.27 -2.05
N GLU A 33 -6.99 1.22 -1.35
CA GLU A 33 -7.32 2.21 -0.31
C GLU A 33 -6.29 2.23 0.82
N CYS A 34 -5.81 1.06 1.27
CA CYS A 34 -4.74 0.97 2.25
C CYS A 34 -3.45 1.63 1.76
N ILE A 35 -3.06 1.39 0.51
CA ILE A 35 -1.86 1.97 -0.08
C ILE A 35 -2.00 3.50 -0.23
N ASP A 36 -3.17 4.00 -0.62
CA ASP A 36 -3.43 5.43 -0.74
C ASP A 36 -3.29 6.13 0.62
N LEU A 37 -3.79 5.50 1.68
CA LEU A 37 -3.61 5.98 3.06
C LEU A 37 -2.13 5.98 3.47
N ASP A 38 -1.38 4.93 3.15
CA ASP A 38 0.06 4.88 3.41
C ASP A 38 0.80 6.01 2.67
N ILE A 39 0.53 6.20 1.37
CA ILE A 39 1.11 7.29 0.59
C ILE A 39 0.78 8.64 1.21
N LEU A 40 -0.48 8.87 1.61
CA LEU A 40 -0.90 10.12 2.24
C LEU A 40 -0.15 10.35 3.56
N LEU A 41 0.00 9.32 4.38
CA LEU A 41 0.74 9.39 5.64
C LEU A 41 2.20 9.78 5.40
N TRP A 42 2.90 9.05 4.52
CA TRP A 42 4.32 9.27 4.24
C TRP A 42 4.60 10.62 3.54
N THR A 43 3.71 11.04 2.64
CA THR A 43 3.83 12.35 1.98
C THR A 43 3.53 13.51 2.92
N THR A 44 2.53 13.38 3.79
CA THR A 44 2.24 14.37 4.83
C THR A 44 3.40 14.48 5.80
N TYR A 45 3.99 13.35 6.17
CA TYR A 45 5.16 13.29 7.02
C TYR A 45 6.36 14.06 6.40
N LEU A 46 6.67 13.84 5.11
CA LEU A 46 7.69 14.62 4.40
C LEU A 46 7.37 16.12 4.33
N ARG A 47 6.11 16.49 4.08
CA ARG A 47 5.68 17.90 3.97
C ARG A 47 5.70 18.62 5.31
N SER A 48 5.45 17.91 6.41
CA SER A 48 5.51 18.46 7.78
C SER A 48 6.92 18.76 8.26
N GLY A 49 7.94 18.50 7.44
CA GLY A 49 9.33 18.83 7.73
C GLY A 49 10.01 17.77 8.59
N THR A 50 9.36 17.23 9.63
CA THR A 50 9.98 16.30 10.62
C THR A 50 8.98 15.74 11.64
N GLY A 51 7.71 15.55 11.26
CA GLY A 51 6.72 14.94 12.16
C GLY A 51 6.23 15.84 13.30
N THR A 52 6.58 17.13 13.29
CA THR A 52 5.89 18.11 14.12
C THR A 52 4.71 18.68 13.33
N LEU A 53 3.49 18.27 13.69
CA LEU A 53 2.24 18.85 13.18
C LEU A 53 2.03 20.32 13.64
N LYS A 54 3.07 21.02 14.11
CA LYS A 54 3.02 22.40 14.60
C LYS A 54 3.83 23.33 13.70
N PRO A 55 3.22 24.39 13.14
CA PRO A 55 3.95 25.41 12.40
C PRO A 55 4.44 26.50 13.37
N GLN A 56 5.68 26.40 13.86
CA GLN A 56 6.54 27.47 14.46
C GLN A 56 7.56 26.81 15.41
N ALA A 57 8.82 27.24 15.55
CA ALA A 57 9.46 28.50 15.21
C ALA A 57 10.99 28.37 15.27
N THR A 58 11.64 29.36 14.65
CA THR A 58 13.03 29.84 14.83
C THR A 58 14.20 28.98 14.35
N ALA A 59 15.07 29.67 13.60
CA ALA A 59 16.34 29.23 13.05
C ALA A 59 17.13 28.32 14.01
N SER A 60 17.60 27.19 13.48
CA SER A 60 18.19 26.02 14.18
C SER A 60 17.21 24.87 14.45
N THR A 61 16.19 24.69 13.60
CA THR A 61 15.28 23.55 13.66
C THR A 61 16.07 22.26 13.38
N LEU A 62 16.41 21.53 14.45
CA LEU A 62 16.84 20.15 14.38
C LEU A 62 15.83 19.39 13.51
N LEU A 63 16.29 18.94 12.34
CA LEU A 63 15.54 18.05 11.46
C LEU A 63 15.46 16.68 12.15
N LEU A 64 14.58 16.56 13.15
CA LEU A 64 14.32 15.34 13.89
C LEU A 64 13.39 14.38 13.14
N TRP A 65 13.93 13.34 12.53
CA TRP A 65 13.08 12.25 12.01
C TRP A 65 12.51 11.41 13.17
N PRO A 66 11.25 10.94 13.12
CA PRO A 66 10.67 10.04 14.09
C PRO A 66 11.51 8.80 14.24
N LEU A 67 11.63 8.36 15.49
CA LEU A 67 12.41 7.20 15.86
C LEU A 67 11.89 5.95 15.13
N GLU A 68 10.59 5.88 14.86
CA GLU A 68 9.95 4.75 14.18
C GLU A 68 10.44 4.58 12.73
N VAL A 69 10.72 5.68 12.02
CA VAL A 69 11.26 5.62 10.66
C VAL A 69 12.67 5.04 10.71
N LYS A 70 13.47 5.55 11.63
CA LYS A 70 14.87 5.15 11.83
C LYS A 70 14.96 3.69 12.29
N GLN A 71 14.12 3.28 13.23
CA GLN A 71 14.03 1.90 13.71
C GLN A 71 13.63 0.95 12.58
N ARG A 72 12.61 1.29 11.78
CA ARG A 72 12.25 0.49 10.59
C ARG A 72 13.38 0.37 9.58
N MET A 73 14.24 1.38 9.46
CA MET A 73 15.42 1.28 8.59
C MET A 73 16.40 0.23 9.10
N ILE A 74 16.65 0.21 10.40
CA ILE A 74 17.53 -0.78 11.05
C ILE A 74 16.93 -2.19 10.94
N ASP A 75 15.68 -2.35 11.36
CA ASP A 75 14.99 -3.64 11.39
C ASP A 75 14.89 -4.30 10.01
N ARG A 76 14.87 -3.49 8.94
CA ARG A 76 14.77 -3.94 7.54
C ARG A 76 16.11 -3.98 6.81
N GLY A 77 17.23 -3.82 7.52
CA GLY A 77 18.58 -3.83 6.94
C GLY A 77 18.78 -2.75 5.86
N GLN A 78 18.11 -1.60 6.00
CA GLN A 78 18.20 -0.47 5.06
C GLN A 78 19.29 0.54 5.44
N THR A 79 20.03 0.26 6.52
CA THR A 79 21.18 1.00 7.02
C THR A 79 22.14 0.03 7.70
N THR A 80 23.42 0.41 7.82
CA THR A 80 24.42 -0.29 8.63
C THR A 80 24.47 0.22 10.08
N ALA A 81 23.81 1.36 10.35
CA ALA A 81 23.70 1.90 11.70
C ALA A 81 22.93 0.94 12.61
N SER A 82 23.38 0.82 13.86
CA SER A 82 22.69 0.03 14.89
C SER A 82 21.96 0.93 15.91
N ASP A 83 22.34 2.21 15.99
CA ASP A 83 21.60 3.23 16.74
C ASP A 83 20.80 4.12 15.78
N PRO A 84 19.48 4.29 15.98
CA PRO A 84 18.67 5.26 15.25
C PRO A 84 19.27 6.68 15.21
N ASN A 85 19.97 7.12 16.25
CA ASN A 85 20.53 8.47 16.31
C ASN A 85 21.70 8.68 15.33
N GLU A 86 22.34 7.60 14.87
CA GLU A 86 23.44 7.64 13.89
C GLU A 86 22.96 7.81 12.45
N ILE A 87 21.66 7.62 12.19
CA ILE A 87 21.10 7.75 10.84
C ILE A 87 20.92 9.23 10.51
N ASP A 88 21.64 9.67 9.48
CA ASP A 88 21.61 11.03 8.97
C ASP A 88 20.32 11.36 8.20
N HIS A 89 20.09 12.66 7.98
CA HIS A 89 18.90 13.16 7.32
C HIS A 89 18.74 12.67 5.88
N ALA A 90 19.83 12.61 5.10
CA ALA A 90 19.77 12.19 3.70
C ALA A 90 19.42 10.71 3.57
N SER A 91 19.93 9.87 4.48
CA SER A 91 19.60 8.47 4.61
C SER A 91 18.10 8.26 4.90
N CYS A 92 17.53 9.02 5.85
CA CYS A 92 16.09 8.97 6.12
C CYS A 92 15.24 9.45 4.94
N LEU A 93 15.62 10.56 4.30
CA LEU A 93 14.91 11.10 3.14
C LEU A 93 14.90 10.09 1.98
N SER A 94 16.06 9.50 1.67
CA SER A 94 16.20 8.48 0.64
C SER A 94 15.32 7.26 0.95
N TYR A 95 15.32 6.80 2.20
CA TYR A 95 14.46 5.69 2.62
C TYR A 95 12.97 5.99 2.38
N VAL A 96 12.48 7.14 2.84
CA VAL A 96 11.06 7.49 2.67
C VAL A 96 10.68 7.64 1.20
N GLN A 97 11.56 8.23 0.38
CA GLN A 97 11.35 8.31 -1.07
C GLN A 97 11.26 6.92 -1.72
N ARG A 98 12.12 5.97 -1.32
CA ARG A 98 12.04 4.57 -1.80
C ARG A 98 10.74 3.90 -1.37
N VAL A 99 10.30 4.11 -0.13
CA VAL A 99 9.02 3.58 0.37
C VAL A 99 7.84 4.13 -0.45
N LEU A 100 7.81 5.43 -0.69
CA LEU A 100 6.79 6.06 -1.53
C LEU A 100 6.80 5.52 -2.97
N GLN A 101 7.98 5.33 -3.56
CA GLN A 101 8.08 4.77 -4.90
C GLN A 101 7.56 3.33 -4.94
N LYS A 102 7.86 2.53 -3.92
CA LYS A 102 7.32 1.16 -3.80
C LYS A 102 5.79 1.17 -3.80
N PHE A 103 5.17 2.05 -3.01
CA PHE A 103 3.71 2.15 -2.95
C PHE A 103 3.09 2.61 -4.28
N ARG A 104 3.71 3.56 -4.98
CA ARG A 104 3.28 3.96 -6.32
C ARG A 104 3.31 2.79 -7.31
N ASN A 105 4.40 2.03 -7.31
CA ASN A 105 4.51 0.84 -8.16
C ASN A 105 3.44 -0.22 -7.82
N GLN A 106 3.14 -0.43 -6.53
CA GLN A 106 2.07 -1.34 -6.10
C GLN A 106 0.69 -0.85 -6.54
N THR A 107 0.45 0.47 -6.46
CA THR A 107 -0.79 1.11 -6.91
C THR A 107 -1.01 0.85 -8.40
N GLU A 108 -0.01 1.12 -9.24
CA GLU A 108 -0.08 0.87 -10.69
C GLU A 108 -0.39 -0.61 -10.99
N HIS A 109 0.27 -1.52 -10.27
CA HIS A 109 0.05 -2.95 -10.43
C HIS A 109 -1.39 -3.37 -10.08
N TYR A 110 -1.92 -2.94 -8.93
CA TYR A 110 -3.27 -3.29 -8.52
C TYR A 110 -4.35 -2.60 -9.36
N GLN A 111 -4.11 -1.36 -9.82
CA GLN A 111 -5.00 -0.70 -10.77
C GLN A 111 -5.05 -1.45 -12.11
N ALA A 112 -3.92 -1.96 -12.61
CA ALA A 112 -3.88 -2.78 -13.82
C ALA A 112 -4.67 -4.08 -13.65
N GLN A 113 -4.52 -4.77 -12.51
CA GLN A 113 -5.31 -5.96 -12.18
C GLN A 113 -6.82 -5.65 -12.11
N LEU A 114 -7.19 -4.58 -11.42
CA LEU A 114 -8.59 -4.16 -11.27
C LEU A 114 -9.21 -3.81 -12.63
N LYS A 115 -8.49 -3.10 -13.50
CA LYS A 115 -8.93 -2.77 -14.86
C LYS A 115 -9.14 -4.04 -15.70
N GLY A 116 -8.18 -4.98 -15.62
CA GLY A 116 -8.29 -6.28 -16.28
C GLY A 116 -9.50 -7.07 -15.79
N ARG A 117 -9.79 -7.03 -14.49
CA ARG A 117 -10.92 -7.74 -13.90
C ARG A 117 -12.27 -7.12 -14.22
N LYS A 118 -12.41 -5.79 -14.13
CA LYS A 118 -13.64 -5.08 -14.52
C LYS A 118 -14.02 -5.32 -15.98
N LYS A 119 -13.03 -5.40 -16.90
CA LYS A 119 -13.30 -5.70 -18.32
C LYS A 119 -13.93 -7.08 -18.52
N ARG A 120 -13.56 -8.08 -17.71
CA ARG A 120 -14.14 -9.43 -17.80
C ARG A 120 -15.52 -9.54 -17.15
N LEU A 121 -15.86 -8.62 -16.24
CA LEU A 121 -17.21 -8.55 -15.65
C LEU A 121 -18.23 -7.88 -16.59
N ASN A 122 -17.76 -6.97 -17.45
CA ASN A 122 -18.59 -6.24 -18.41
C ASN A 122 -18.74 -6.94 -19.78
N ASN A 123 -18.08 -8.08 -19.97
CA ASN A 123 -18.16 -8.95 -21.16
C ASN A 123 -18.96 -10.21 -20.82
#